data_AF-A0A6A6RRZ4-F1
#
_entry.id   AF-A0A6A6RRZ4-F1
#
_cell.length_a   1.000
_cell.length_b   1.000
_cell.length_c   1.000
_cell.angle_alpha   90.00
_cell.angle_beta   90.00
_cell.angle_gamma   90.00
#
_symmetry.space_group_name_H-M   'P 1'
#
loop_
_entity.id
_entity.type
_entity.pdbx_description
1 polymer ?
#
loop_
_entity_poly.entity_id
_entity_poly.type
_entity_poly.pdbx_seq_one_letter_code
_entity_poly.pdbx_strand_id
1 'polypeptide(L)'
;MYCWLRYGGHEVQIPEDSFAFVEDGRLVDILNTTLGFQKILVLNLPYRTDRRDAMTLSAAVSNIALDFVPGVTGDSIKPSAYPPPSENQKLQAGIRGSWRTHMNALQQIVAQNLTTALIMEDDVDWDIRIRQNLQRFALASQFLAEEKRDLSSLAEYKSKVSELKNPETPETASHILNETTITPILPTLPLSSIHLPSRPFHPTSPYGDPSTWDILWIGHCGAGFPRHPPSPKNPPTTPANTILISTNDATVPSPHHLKAHPFQGTLDPLALALPPHTRIFHRATGGTLCTVAYAVSQRGARRLLHQFGVKGWNGIFDAEMGRWCAGEDPDMGADASPPSQSEGKEGKKKGMERVCLTSQPPIFAHHHPLEGESDIGGLGGGYARKFETKYLRLSVRMNLERIVQGVEGGVLVDQWPDVGGQVVP
;
A
#
# COMPACT_ATOMS: atom_id res chain seq x y z
N MET A 1 2.51 19.35 45.49
CA MET A 1 3.61 18.84 44.64
C MET A 1 3.00 18.49 43.28
N TYR A 2 2.95 19.46 42.36
CA TYR A 2 2.40 19.27 41.01
C TYR A 2 3.51 18.75 40.10
N CYS A 3 3.53 17.44 39.85
CA CYS A 3 4.36 16.87 38.79
C CYS A 3 3.72 17.20 37.44
N TRP A 4 4.21 18.26 36.79
CA TRP A 4 4.04 18.46 35.36
C TRP A 4 4.82 17.37 34.62
N LEU A 5 4.14 16.28 34.25
CA LEU A 5 4.66 15.38 33.22
C LEU A 5 4.67 16.17 31.90
N ARG A 6 5.86 16.54 31.43
CA ARG A 6 6.06 17.02 30.06
C ARG A 6 5.74 15.86 29.11
N TYR A 7 4.49 15.76 28.68
CA TYR A 7 4.08 14.94 27.54
C TYR A 7 4.48 15.62 26.22
N GLY A 8 5.78 15.89 26.04
CA GLY A 8 6.32 16.31 24.76
C GLY A 8 6.55 15.08 23.90
N GLY A 9 6.00 15.06 22.67
CA GLY A 9 6.47 14.12 21.64
C GLY A 9 7.95 14.38 21.35
N HIS A 10 8.68 13.34 20.92
CA HIS A 10 10.07 13.48 20.49
C HIS A 10 10.12 13.69 18.97
N GLU A 11 10.94 14.64 18.52
CA GLU A 11 11.21 14.88 17.10
C GLU A 11 12.08 13.74 16.55
N VAL A 12 11.59 13.00 15.57
CA VAL A 12 12.34 11.87 15.00
C VAL A 12 13.26 12.40 13.89
N GLN A 13 14.57 12.22 14.07
CA GLN A 13 15.56 12.57 13.04
C GLN A 13 15.53 11.52 11.92
N ILE A 14 15.21 11.96 10.71
CA ILE A 14 15.17 11.11 9.52
C ILE A 14 16.44 11.38 8.72
N PRO A 15 17.34 10.40 8.54
CA PRO A 15 18.57 10.61 7.78
C PRO A 15 18.29 10.95 6.31
N GLU A 16 19.10 11.85 5.75
CA GLU A 16 19.11 12.12 4.31
C GLU A 16 19.70 10.95 3.51
N ASP A 17 20.69 10.26 4.07
CA ASP A 17 21.24 9.04 3.46
C ASP A 17 20.16 7.92 3.45
N SER A 18 19.80 7.48 2.24
CA SER A 18 18.83 6.40 2.03
C SER A 18 19.28 5.03 2.57
N PHE A 19 20.58 4.83 2.81
CA PHE A 19 21.12 3.63 3.44
C PHE A 19 21.13 3.70 4.96
N ALA A 20 21.11 4.90 5.53
CA ALA A 20 21.08 5.08 6.97
C ALA A 20 19.70 4.72 7.55
N PHE A 21 19.73 4.01 8.67
CA PHE A 21 18.53 3.68 9.43
C PHE A 21 18.05 4.88 10.25
N VAL A 22 16.74 5.00 10.41
CA VAL A 22 16.16 5.92 11.38
C VAL A 22 16.43 5.38 12.78
N GLU A 23 17.14 6.16 13.60
CA GLU A 23 17.45 5.81 14.98
C GLU A 23 16.26 6.08 15.91
N ASP A 24 15.32 5.12 15.95
CA ASP A 24 14.16 5.16 16.84
C ASP A 24 13.86 3.74 17.37
N GLY A 25 13.86 3.59 18.69
CA GLY A 25 13.65 2.29 19.35
C GLY A 25 12.27 1.67 19.07
N ARG A 26 11.29 2.43 18.59
CA ARG A 26 9.97 1.91 18.16
C ARG A 26 10.01 1.24 16.79
N LEU A 27 11.07 1.47 16.02
CA LEU A 27 11.23 0.97 14.66
C LEU A 27 12.16 -0.25 14.58
N VAL A 28 12.75 -0.67 15.71
CA VAL A 28 13.74 -1.76 15.75
C VAL A 28 13.18 -3.08 15.22
N ASP A 29 11.89 -3.35 15.44
CA ASP A 29 11.25 -4.58 14.98
C ASP A 29 11.22 -4.70 13.45
N ILE A 30 11.31 -3.59 12.71
CA ILE A 30 11.42 -3.60 11.24
C ILE A 30 12.70 -4.29 10.78
N LEU A 31 13.72 -4.41 11.64
CA LEU A 31 15.00 -5.05 11.34
C LEU A 31 14.97 -6.58 11.46
N ASN A 32 13.89 -7.16 12.01
CA ASN A 32 13.74 -8.61 12.11
C ASN A 32 13.45 -9.27 10.75
N THR A 33 13.39 -10.60 10.70
CA THR A 33 13.15 -11.34 9.44
C THR A 33 11.74 -11.19 8.90
N THR A 34 10.79 -10.63 9.66
CA THR A 34 9.39 -10.43 9.27
C THR A 34 9.05 -8.96 9.04
N LEU A 35 10.05 -8.08 8.96
CA LEU A 35 9.89 -6.64 8.72
C LEU A 35 8.97 -5.95 9.76
N GLY A 36 8.93 -6.47 10.99
CA GLY A 36 8.05 -5.97 12.06
C GLY A 36 6.61 -6.46 12.01
N PHE A 37 6.26 -7.36 11.08
CA PHE A 37 4.98 -8.07 11.07
C PHE A 37 5.06 -9.41 11.81
N GLN A 38 3.93 -10.02 12.14
CA GLN A 38 3.95 -11.36 12.76
C GLN A 38 4.30 -12.45 11.75
N LYS A 39 3.79 -12.34 10.52
CA LYS A 39 4.09 -13.23 9.40
C LYS A 39 4.12 -12.46 8.08
N ILE A 40 4.86 -13.00 7.12
CA ILE A 40 4.82 -12.59 5.72
C ILE A 40 4.26 -13.77 4.92
N LEU A 41 3.12 -13.56 4.27
CA LEU A 41 2.39 -14.56 3.51
C LEU A 41 2.56 -14.29 2.01
N VAL A 42 3.09 -15.25 1.26
CA VAL A 42 3.26 -15.13 -0.20
C VAL A 42 2.20 -15.97 -0.90
N LEU A 43 1.41 -15.32 -1.75
CA LEU A 43 0.42 -15.96 -2.61
C LEU A 43 1.14 -16.53 -3.82
N ASN A 44 1.20 -17.85 -3.93
CA ASN A 44 1.91 -18.53 -5.02
C ASN A 44 1.09 -19.73 -5.48
N LEU A 45 0.83 -19.81 -6.79
CA LEU A 45 0.21 -20.98 -7.38
C LEU A 45 1.16 -22.17 -7.24
N PRO A 46 0.71 -23.35 -6.74
CA PRO A 46 1.62 -24.46 -6.44
C PRO A 46 2.46 -24.95 -7.63
N TYR A 47 1.99 -24.75 -8.86
CA TYR A 47 2.71 -25.12 -10.08
C TYR A 47 3.70 -24.06 -10.56
N ARG A 48 3.66 -22.82 -10.03
CA ARG A 48 4.60 -21.73 -10.35
C ARG A 48 5.86 -21.85 -9.50
N THR A 49 6.57 -22.98 -9.66
CA THR A 49 7.82 -23.25 -8.94
C THR A 49 8.92 -22.27 -9.34
N ASP A 50 8.90 -21.80 -10.58
CA ASP A 50 9.79 -20.75 -11.10
C ASP A 50 9.71 -19.46 -10.25
N ARG A 51 8.49 -18.96 -9.98
CA ARG A 51 8.27 -17.77 -9.16
C ARG A 51 8.61 -18.03 -7.71
N ARG A 52 8.31 -19.23 -7.21
CA ARG A 52 8.64 -19.65 -5.84
C ARG A 52 10.14 -19.70 -5.59
N ASP A 53 10.92 -20.21 -6.53
CA ASP A 53 12.38 -20.26 -6.45
C ASP A 53 12.97 -18.84 -6.43
N ALA A 54 12.52 -17.98 -7.35
CA ALA A 54 12.93 -16.58 -7.40
C ALA A 54 12.57 -15.82 -6.11
N MET A 55 11.38 -16.04 -5.57
CA MET A 55 10.93 -15.42 -4.32
C MET A 55 11.73 -15.89 -3.11
N THR A 56 11.98 -17.20 -3.03
CA THR A 56 12.78 -17.81 -1.95
C THR A 56 14.19 -17.24 -1.93
N LEU A 57 14.82 -17.13 -3.10
CA LEU A 57 16.17 -16.58 -3.22
C LEU A 57 16.21 -15.07 -2.90
N SER A 58 15.26 -14.30 -3.43
CA SER A 58 15.15 -12.85 -3.15
C SER A 58 14.99 -12.56 -1.66
N ALA A 59 14.17 -13.36 -0.98
CA ALA A 59 13.97 -13.26 0.47
C ALA A 59 15.21 -13.67 1.27
N ALA A 60 15.90 -14.75 0.85
CA ALA A 60 17.13 -15.20 1.50
C ALA A 60 18.22 -14.12 1.48
N VAL A 61 18.47 -13.48 0.33
CA VAL A 61 19.48 -12.41 0.22
C VAL A 61 19.09 -11.13 0.98
N SER A 62 17.80 -10.96 1.28
CA SER A 62 17.26 -9.83 2.03
C SER A 62 17.05 -10.13 3.53
N ASN A 63 17.36 -11.36 3.97
CA ASN A 63 17.06 -11.87 5.30
C ASN A 63 15.57 -11.70 5.69
N ILE A 64 14.69 -12.15 4.80
CA ILE A 64 13.23 -12.11 4.95
C ILE A 64 12.68 -13.54 5.06
N ALA A 65 11.85 -13.80 6.06
CA ALA A 65 11.19 -15.08 6.26
C ALA A 65 9.80 -15.08 5.61
N LEU A 66 9.52 -16.09 4.78
CA LEU A 66 8.29 -16.20 4.01
C LEU A 66 7.51 -17.47 4.37
N ASP A 67 6.18 -17.34 4.45
CA ASP A 67 5.24 -18.44 4.49
C ASP A 67 4.40 -18.45 3.21
N PHE A 68 4.39 -19.55 2.47
CA PHE A 68 3.62 -19.64 1.23
C PHE A 68 2.17 -20.06 1.48
N VAL A 69 1.24 -19.31 0.88
CA VAL A 69 -0.19 -19.63 0.81
C VAL A 69 -0.47 -20.20 -0.57
N PRO A 70 -0.97 -21.45 -0.68
CA PRO A 70 -1.31 -22.04 -1.96
C PRO A 70 -2.35 -21.21 -2.72
N GLY A 71 -1.96 -20.75 -3.90
CA GLY A 71 -2.83 -20.09 -4.85
C GLY A 71 -3.94 -21.00 -5.35
N VAL A 72 -5.07 -20.41 -5.69
CA VAL A 72 -6.27 -21.09 -6.15
C VAL A 72 -6.54 -20.70 -7.60
N THR A 73 -6.72 -21.68 -8.47
CA THR A 73 -7.17 -21.44 -9.85
C THR A 73 -8.67 -21.23 -9.87
N GLY A 74 -9.18 -20.31 -10.70
CA GLY A 74 -10.61 -20.04 -10.78
C GLY A 74 -11.48 -21.26 -11.11
N ASP A 75 -10.95 -22.19 -11.90
CA ASP A 75 -11.65 -23.41 -12.33
C ASP A 75 -11.81 -24.43 -11.21
N SER A 76 -10.99 -24.34 -10.15
CA SER A 76 -11.11 -25.22 -8.98
C SER A 76 -12.24 -24.81 -8.01
N ILE A 77 -12.82 -23.63 -8.18
CA ILE A 77 -13.80 -23.07 -7.25
C ILE A 77 -15.22 -23.53 -7.63
N LYS A 78 -15.88 -24.25 -6.72
CA LYS A 78 -17.26 -24.72 -6.90
C LYS A 78 -18.27 -23.55 -6.90
N PRO A 79 -19.36 -23.61 -7.70
CA PRO A 79 -20.40 -22.58 -7.73
C PRO A 79 -21.01 -22.24 -6.36
N SER A 80 -21.10 -23.22 -5.45
CA SER A 80 -21.64 -23.01 -4.10
C SER A 80 -20.70 -22.25 -3.14
N ALA A 81 -19.45 -21.99 -3.54
CA ALA A 81 -18.47 -21.29 -2.71
C ALA A 81 -18.45 -19.77 -2.91
N TYR A 82 -19.20 -19.24 -3.88
CA TYR A 82 -19.27 -17.81 -4.16
C TYR A 82 -20.31 -17.14 -3.25
N PRO A 83 -19.93 -16.11 -2.48
CA PRO A 83 -20.92 -15.19 -1.92
C PRO A 83 -21.48 -14.29 -3.04
N PRO A 84 -22.50 -13.48 -2.72
CA PRO A 84 -23.15 -12.62 -3.71
C PRO A 84 -22.18 -11.64 -4.41
N PRO A 85 -22.57 -11.11 -5.58
CA PRO A 85 -23.73 -11.53 -6.36
C PRO A 85 -23.36 -12.75 -7.24
N SER A 86 -24.37 -13.40 -7.84
CA SER A 86 -24.18 -14.65 -8.59
C SER A 86 -23.27 -14.49 -9.83
N GLU A 87 -23.17 -13.27 -10.32
CA GLU A 87 -22.39 -12.78 -11.45
C GLU A 87 -20.90 -13.03 -11.25
N ASN A 88 -20.43 -13.09 -10.01
CA ASN A 88 -19.04 -13.42 -9.68
C ASN A 88 -18.58 -14.75 -10.29
N GLN A 89 -19.51 -15.69 -10.50
CA GLN A 89 -19.22 -16.98 -11.14
C GLN A 89 -18.83 -16.85 -12.61
N LYS A 90 -19.24 -15.75 -13.27
CA LYS A 90 -19.00 -15.46 -14.70
C LYS A 90 -17.73 -14.63 -14.92
N LEU A 91 -17.09 -14.16 -13.85
CA LEU A 91 -15.81 -13.46 -13.94
C LEU A 91 -14.73 -14.39 -14.50
N GLN A 92 -13.70 -13.81 -15.12
CA GLN A 92 -12.57 -14.56 -15.65
C GLN A 92 -11.95 -15.46 -14.57
N ALA A 93 -11.46 -16.64 -14.95
CA ALA A 93 -10.90 -17.62 -14.01
C ALA A 93 -9.77 -17.02 -13.17
N GLY A 94 -8.91 -16.19 -13.76
CA GLY A 94 -7.86 -15.46 -13.04
C GLY A 94 -8.41 -14.56 -11.92
N ILE A 95 -9.47 -13.78 -12.20
CA ILE A 95 -10.12 -12.90 -11.20
C ILE A 95 -10.67 -13.72 -10.03
N ARG A 96 -11.38 -14.83 -10.34
CA ARG A 96 -11.97 -15.70 -9.33
C ARG A 96 -10.89 -16.37 -8.46
N GLY A 97 -9.81 -16.82 -9.09
CA GLY A 97 -8.65 -17.42 -8.43
C GLY A 97 -7.91 -16.43 -7.53
N SER A 98 -7.66 -15.21 -8.02
CA SER A 98 -7.08 -14.10 -7.25
C SER A 98 -7.90 -13.84 -5.98
N TRP A 99 -9.18 -13.53 -6.12
CA TRP A 99 -10.08 -13.31 -4.98
C TRP A 99 -9.96 -14.43 -3.94
N ARG A 100 -10.10 -15.69 -4.37
CA ARG A 100 -10.11 -16.83 -3.46
C ARG A 100 -8.77 -17.01 -2.75
N THR A 101 -7.67 -16.76 -3.44
CA THR A 101 -6.32 -16.84 -2.90
C THR A 101 -6.12 -15.80 -1.79
N HIS A 102 -6.49 -14.53 -2.03
CA HIS A 102 -6.44 -13.49 -1.00
C HIS A 102 -7.36 -13.83 0.19
N MET A 103 -8.57 -14.35 -0.06
CA MET A 103 -9.47 -14.76 1.03
C MET A 103 -8.89 -15.90 1.88
N ASN A 104 -8.13 -16.83 1.29
CA ASN A 104 -7.45 -17.88 2.05
C ASN A 104 -6.37 -17.31 2.98
N ALA A 105 -5.57 -16.36 2.50
CA ALA A 105 -4.58 -15.68 3.33
C ALA A 105 -5.24 -14.91 4.49
N LEU A 106 -6.32 -14.19 4.22
CA LEU A 106 -7.09 -13.51 5.28
C LEU A 106 -7.70 -14.49 6.29
N GLN A 107 -8.23 -15.63 5.82
CA GLN A 107 -8.72 -16.70 6.70
C GLN A 107 -7.61 -17.23 7.61
N GLN A 108 -6.40 -17.43 7.07
CA GLN A 108 -5.25 -17.87 7.86
C GLN A 108 -4.91 -16.88 8.97
N ILE A 109 -4.91 -15.58 8.68
CA ILE A 109 -4.66 -14.51 9.66
C ILE A 109 -5.67 -14.57 10.80
N VAL A 110 -6.95 -14.72 10.48
CA VAL A 110 -8.02 -14.82 11.49
C VAL A 110 -7.95 -16.12 12.28
N ALA A 111 -7.78 -17.27 11.60
CA ALA A 111 -7.76 -18.59 12.22
C ALA A 111 -6.55 -18.79 13.14
N GLN A 112 -5.40 -18.25 12.77
CA GLN A 112 -4.18 -18.29 13.58
C GLN A 112 -4.09 -17.14 14.60
N ASN A 113 -5.09 -16.26 14.65
CA ASN A 113 -5.13 -15.10 15.54
C ASN A 113 -3.88 -14.19 15.40
N LEU A 114 -3.37 -14.02 14.18
CA LEU A 114 -2.20 -13.18 13.92
C LEU A 114 -2.58 -11.71 14.13
N THR A 115 -1.73 -10.95 14.82
CA THR A 115 -1.97 -9.53 15.07
C THR A 115 -1.84 -8.71 13.79
N THR A 116 -0.81 -9.01 12.99
CA THR A 116 -0.52 -8.38 11.70
C THR A 116 0.11 -9.41 10.76
N ALA A 117 -0.18 -9.31 9.47
CA ALA A 117 0.58 -10.04 8.45
C ALA A 117 0.72 -9.20 7.19
N LEU A 118 1.89 -9.29 6.56
CA LEU A 118 2.15 -8.74 5.23
C LEU A 118 1.84 -9.81 4.19
N ILE A 119 0.93 -9.52 3.27
CA ILE A 119 0.57 -10.39 2.16
C ILE A 119 1.29 -9.87 0.90
N MET A 120 1.93 -10.76 0.16
CA MET A 120 2.64 -10.47 -1.08
C MET A 120 2.19 -11.40 -2.21
N GLU A 121 2.14 -10.91 -3.43
CA GLU A 121 2.04 -11.72 -4.65
C GLU A 121 3.43 -12.28 -5.03
N ASP A 122 3.51 -13.40 -5.76
CA ASP A 122 4.78 -14.07 -6.07
C ASP A 122 5.62 -13.39 -7.19
N ASP A 123 5.06 -12.35 -7.81
CA ASP A 123 5.72 -11.42 -8.72
C ASP A 123 6.09 -10.08 -8.06
N VAL A 124 6.02 -9.97 -6.72
CA VAL A 124 6.55 -8.80 -5.99
C VAL A 124 8.08 -8.71 -6.04
N ASP A 125 8.58 -7.49 -5.88
CA ASP A 125 9.99 -7.18 -5.63
C ASP A 125 10.13 -5.95 -4.73
N TRP A 126 11.33 -5.73 -4.20
CA TRP A 126 11.65 -4.61 -3.31
C TRP A 126 13.07 -4.07 -3.58
N ASP A 127 13.31 -2.84 -3.15
CA ASP A 127 14.64 -2.23 -3.19
C ASP A 127 15.50 -2.84 -2.06
N ILE A 128 16.80 -2.99 -2.27
CA ILE A 128 17.72 -3.49 -1.22
C ILE A 128 17.64 -2.69 0.09
N ARG A 129 17.17 -1.43 0.03
CA ARG A 129 16.93 -0.53 1.17
C ARG A 129 15.53 -0.69 1.80
N ILE A 130 14.91 -1.86 1.66
CA ILE A 130 13.52 -2.10 2.08
C ILE A 130 13.25 -1.72 3.55
N ARG A 131 14.20 -1.96 4.46
CA ARG A 131 14.04 -1.66 5.89
C ARG A 131 14.01 -0.15 6.14
N GLN A 132 14.89 0.60 5.49
CA GLN A 132 14.96 2.06 5.57
C GLN A 132 13.69 2.71 5.01
N ASN A 133 13.13 2.15 3.93
CA ASN A 133 11.86 2.59 3.36
C ASN A 133 10.69 2.30 4.30
N LEU A 134 10.67 1.11 4.91
CA LEU A 134 9.64 0.72 5.87
C LEU A 134 9.71 1.51 7.19
N GLN A 135 10.90 1.92 7.64
CA GLN A 135 11.04 2.81 8.80
C GLN A 135 10.37 4.17 8.56
N ARG A 136 10.57 4.78 7.38
CA ARG A 136 9.92 6.03 7.00
C ARG A 136 8.40 5.86 6.88
N PHE A 137 7.95 4.76 6.27
CA PHE A 137 6.53 4.42 6.23
C PHE A 137 5.92 4.19 7.62
N ALA A 138 6.65 3.54 8.52
CA ALA A 138 6.19 3.26 9.88
C ALA A 138 5.94 4.55 10.67
N LEU A 139 6.84 5.54 10.58
CA LEU A 139 6.63 6.88 11.13
C LEU A 139 5.35 7.52 10.58
N ALA A 140 5.18 7.49 9.26
CA ALA A 140 3.99 8.02 8.61
C ALA A 140 2.72 7.29 9.06
N SER A 141 2.77 5.96 9.15
CA SER A 141 1.62 5.12 9.49
C SER A 141 1.09 5.39 10.89
N GLN A 142 2.00 5.60 11.86
CA GLN A 142 1.65 5.94 13.23
C GLN A 142 0.91 7.28 13.31
N PHE A 143 1.32 8.27 12.52
CA PHE A 143 0.67 9.58 12.47
C PHE A 143 -0.67 9.50 11.74
N LEU A 144 -0.70 8.89 10.55
CA LEU A 144 -1.87 8.86 9.67
C LEU A 144 -2.99 7.93 10.14
N ALA A 145 -2.70 6.95 11.01
CA ALA A 145 -3.72 6.11 11.64
C ALA A 145 -4.59 6.88 12.65
N GLU A 146 -4.15 8.05 13.14
CA GLU A 146 -4.93 8.88 14.05
C GLU A 146 -6.02 9.67 13.29
N GLU A 147 -7.22 9.80 13.87
CA GLU A 147 -8.36 10.42 13.17
C GLU A 147 -8.70 11.84 13.67
N LYS A 148 -8.63 12.08 14.98
CA LYS A 148 -9.39 13.18 15.61
C LYS A 148 -8.59 14.43 15.94
N ARG A 149 -7.31 14.46 15.59
CA ARG A 149 -6.43 15.59 15.90
C ARG A 149 -6.63 16.68 14.86
N ASP A 150 -7.17 17.82 15.25
CA ASP A 150 -7.23 19.00 14.38
C ASP A 150 -5.85 19.68 14.35
N LEU A 151 -5.09 19.40 13.29
CA LEU A 151 -3.75 19.92 13.08
C LEU A 151 -3.75 21.45 12.90
N SER A 152 -4.84 22.02 12.37
CA SER A 152 -4.95 23.47 12.16
C SER A 152 -5.06 24.25 13.48
N SER A 153 -5.56 23.58 14.54
CA SER A 153 -5.69 24.14 15.88
C SER A 153 -4.42 24.05 16.73
N LEU A 154 -3.44 23.22 16.32
CA LEU A 154 -2.24 22.95 17.09
C LEU A 154 -1.09 23.85 16.66
N ALA A 155 -0.55 24.65 17.59
CA ALA A 155 0.52 25.61 17.33
C ALA A 155 1.77 24.97 16.68
N GLU A 156 2.06 23.73 17.02
CA GLU A 156 3.17 22.93 16.47
C GLU A 156 3.05 22.65 14.97
N TYR A 157 1.82 22.47 14.46
CA TYR A 157 1.55 22.09 13.07
C TYR A 157 1.02 23.25 12.23
N LYS A 158 0.38 24.24 12.86
CA LYS A 158 -0.30 25.35 12.18
C LYS A 158 0.59 26.11 11.18
N SER A 159 1.87 26.30 11.50
CA SER A 159 2.83 26.98 10.60
C SER A 159 3.56 26.04 9.64
N LYS A 160 3.39 24.72 9.78
CA LYS A 160 4.09 23.69 9.00
C LYS A 160 3.19 23.03 7.95
N VAL A 161 1.88 23.04 8.16
CA VAL A 161 0.90 22.59 7.17
C VAL A 161 0.91 23.53 5.97
N SER A 162 1.02 22.96 4.78
CA SER A 162 0.97 23.66 3.50
C SER A 162 -0.12 23.08 2.60
N GLU A 163 -0.58 23.84 1.61
CA GLU A 163 -1.57 23.39 0.63
C GLU A 163 -0.90 22.99 -0.68
N LEU A 164 -1.27 21.82 -1.20
CA LEU A 164 -0.87 21.34 -2.53
C LEU A 164 -2.10 21.29 -3.44
N LYS A 165 -1.99 21.85 -4.63
CA LYS A 165 -3.03 21.67 -5.66
C LYS A 165 -2.99 20.23 -6.15
N ASN A 166 -4.12 19.54 -6.14
CA ASN A 166 -4.19 18.17 -6.63
C ASN A 166 -3.89 18.14 -8.16
N PRO A 167 -2.87 17.39 -8.61
CA PRO A 167 -2.55 17.25 -10.04
C PRO A 167 -3.53 16.35 -10.81
N GLU A 168 -4.36 15.58 -10.10
CA GLU A 168 -5.29 14.64 -10.73
C GLU A 168 -6.34 15.35 -11.58
N THR A 169 -6.55 14.80 -12.77
CA THR A 169 -7.62 15.14 -13.70
C THR A 169 -8.48 13.90 -13.95
N PRO A 170 -9.70 14.05 -14.49
CA PRO A 170 -10.50 12.93 -14.99
C PRO A 170 -9.70 11.91 -15.82
N GLU A 171 -8.77 12.37 -16.65
CA GLU A 171 -7.97 11.53 -17.56
C GLU A 171 -6.77 10.84 -16.88
N THR A 172 -6.36 11.31 -15.70
CA THR A 172 -5.17 10.82 -15.00
C THR A 172 -5.49 10.14 -13.67
N ALA A 173 -6.70 10.35 -13.14
CA ALA A 173 -7.19 9.70 -11.94
C ALA A 173 -7.42 8.20 -12.17
N SER A 174 -7.28 7.40 -11.12
CA SER A 174 -7.64 5.98 -11.18
C SER A 174 -9.15 5.83 -11.39
N HIS A 175 -9.57 5.26 -12.52
CA HIS A 175 -10.99 5.05 -12.89
C HIS A 175 -11.71 3.96 -12.06
N ILE A 176 -11.27 3.70 -10.83
CA ILE A 176 -11.99 2.83 -9.88
C ILE A 176 -13.04 3.58 -9.07
N LEU A 177 -12.92 4.91 -8.95
CA LEU A 177 -13.81 5.77 -8.18
C LEU A 177 -14.36 6.90 -9.06
N ASN A 178 -15.47 7.52 -8.65
CA ASN A 178 -16.09 8.62 -9.40
C ASN A 178 -15.20 9.89 -9.42
N GLU A 179 -14.90 10.42 -10.61
CA GLU A 179 -14.02 11.58 -10.83
C GLU A 179 -14.54 12.88 -10.21
N THR A 180 -15.84 13.01 -9.97
CA THR A 180 -16.44 14.18 -9.30
C THR A 180 -16.00 14.34 -7.83
N THR A 181 -15.34 13.32 -7.27
CA THR A 181 -14.85 13.31 -5.88
C THR A 181 -13.36 13.68 -5.75
N ILE A 182 -12.71 14.09 -6.84
CA ILE A 182 -11.33 14.60 -6.80
C ILE A 182 -11.28 15.84 -5.91
N THR A 183 -10.42 15.78 -4.89
CA THR A 183 -10.20 16.88 -3.96
C THR A 183 -9.27 17.92 -4.59
N PRO A 184 -9.64 19.21 -4.67
CA PRO A 184 -8.85 20.20 -5.39
C PRO A 184 -7.58 20.65 -4.66
N ILE A 185 -7.64 20.70 -3.33
CA ILE A 185 -6.55 21.19 -2.46
C ILE A 185 -6.29 20.14 -1.39
N LEU A 186 -5.03 19.78 -1.24
CA LEU A 186 -4.55 18.72 -0.36
C LEU A 186 -3.67 19.34 0.73
N PRO A 187 -4.03 19.20 2.02
CA PRO A 187 -3.14 19.54 3.11
C PRO A 187 -1.89 18.66 3.10
N THR A 188 -0.73 19.26 3.31
CA THR A 188 0.58 18.59 3.29
C THR A 188 1.38 18.95 4.53
N LEU A 189 2.24 18.04 4.97
CA LEU A 189 3.15 18.23 6.09
C LEU A 189 4.46 17.47 5.81
N PRO A 190 5.65 18.05 6.05
CA PRO A 190 6.89 17.30 5.95
C PRO A 190 6.91 16.14 6.94
N LEU A 191 7.37 14.95 6.51
CA LEU A 191 7.47 13.78 7.38
C LEU A 191 8.37 14.04 8.60
N SER A 192 9.45 14.81 8.43
CA SER A 192 10.35 15.23 9.51
C SER A 192 9.68 16.14 10.55
N SER A 193 8.53 16.73 10.24
CA SER A 193 7.83 17.65 11.15
C SER A 193 6.83 16.96 12.09
N ILE A 194 6.62 15.64 11.94
CA ILE A 194 5.67 14.92 12.79
C ILE A 194 6.23 14.71 14.20
N HIS A 195 5.35 14.82 15.19
CA HIS A 195 5.66 14.48 16.57
C HIS A 195 4.82 13.29 16.97
N LEU A 196 5.50 12.18 17.25
CA LEU A 196 4.86 10.96 17.68
C LEU A 196 4.79 10.94 19.21
N PRO A 197 3.65 10.54 19.80
CA PRO A 197 3.50 10.53 21.25
C PRO A 197 4.51 9.55 21.88
N SER A 198 5.17 10.01 22.94
CA SER A 198 6.02 9.21 23.81
C SER A 198 5.13 8.22 24.57
N ARG A 199 4.88 7.04 24.01
CA ARG A 199 4.10 6.00 24.69
C ARG A 199 5.02 5.29 25.70
N PRO A 200 4.61 5.14 26.97
CA PRO A 200 5.41 4.43 27.99
C PRO A 200 5.55 2.93 27.69
N PHE A 201 4.75 2.39 26.76
CA PHE A 201 4.83 1.04 26.26
C PHE A 201 5.32 1.06 24.81
N HIS A 202 6.31 0.23 24.49
CA HIS A 202 6.68 -0.07 23.11
C HIS A 202 5.42 -0.54 22.37
N PRO A 203 5.04 0.12 21.26
CA PRO A 203 3.95 -0.36 20.42
C PRO A 203 4.19 -1.83 20.07
N THR A 204 3.15 -2.67 20.10
CA THR A 204 3.26 -4.09 19.69
C THR A 204 3.56 -4.26 18.19
N SER A 205 3.59 -3.16 17.44
CA SER A 205 3.88 -3.10 16.01
C SER A 205 4.56 -1.76 15.69
N PRO A 206 5.64 -1.75 14.90
CA PRO A 206 6.32 -0.52 14.51
C PRO A 206 5.43 0.38 13.62
N TYR A 207 4.40 -0.20 12.99
CA TYR A 207 3.44 0.50 12.13
C TYR A 207 2.24 1.08 12.89
N GLY A 208 2.43 1.38 14.18
CA GLY A 208 1.36 1.82 15.07
C GLY A 208 0.46 0.69 15.55
N ASP A 209 -0.56 1.07 16.32
CA ASP A 209 -1.49 0.14 16.96
C ASP A 209 -2.33 -0.61 15.90
N PRO A 210 -2.19 -1.94 15.78
CA PRO A 210 -2.95 -2.71 14.78
C PRO A 210 -4.47 -2.65 14.98
N SER A 211 -4.97 -2.20 16.14
CA SER A 211 -6.40 -1.98 16.34
C SER A 211 -6.91 -0.70 15.67
N THR A 212 -6.03 0.24 15.30
CA THR A 212 -6.41 1.54 14.73
C THR A 212 -6.36 1.58 13.21
N TRP A 213 -5.72 0.63 12.54
CA TRP A 213 -5.66 0.54 11.07
C TRP A 213 -6.14 -0.81 10.53
N ASP A 214 -6.59 -0.84 9.27
CA ASP A 214 -7.08 -2.04 8.59
C ASP A 214 -6.07 -2.58 7.57
N ILE A 215 -5.58 -1.69 6.69
CA ILE A 215 -4.65 -2.03 5.59
C ILE A 215 -3.47 -1.06 5.57
N LEU A 216 -2.27 -1.58 5.39
CA LEU A 216 -1.08 -0.84 4.93
C LEU A 216 -0.77 -1.30 3.50
N TRP A 217 -1.18 -0.51 2.52
CA TRP A 217 -1.10 -0.82 1.09
C TRP A 217 0.22 -0.30 0.52
N ILE A 218 1.29 -1.05 0.70
CA ILE A 218 2.67 -0.61 0.46
C ILE A 218 3.27 -1.15 -0.85
N GLY A 219 2.53 -1.98 -1.58
CA GLY A 219 2.84 -2.44 -2.92
C GLY A 219 1.59 -2.41 -3.81
N HIS A 220 1.65 -1.56 -4.82
CA HIS A 220 0.54 -1.27 -5.72
C HIS A 220 1.08 -0.83 -7.08
N CYS A 221 0.25 -0.85 -8.11
CA CYS A 221 0.60 -0.29 -9.41
C CYS A 221 0.14 1.15 -9.57
N GLY A 222 -0.79 1.63 -8.73
CA GLY A 222 -1.20 3.04 -8.72
C GLY A 222 -2.09 3.35 -7.53
N ALA A 223 -2.04 4.60 -7.06
CA ALA A 223 -2.89 5.09 -5.98
C ALA A 223 -3.36 6.52 -6.30
N GLY A 224 -4.62 6.80 -6.02
CA GLY A 224 -5.15 8.16 -6.11
C GLY A 224 -4.77 8.99 -4.89
N PHE A 225 -4.70 10.30 -5.06
CA PHE A 225 -4.53 11.25 -3.95
C PHE A 225 -5.74 11.20 -3.01
N PRO A 226 -5.57 11.55 -1.71
CA PRO A 226 -6.66 11.52 -0.75
C PRO A 226 -7.90 12.27 -1.22
N ARG A 227 -9.06 11.61 -1.13
CA ARG A 227 -10.37 12.22 -1.36
C ARG A 227 -11.01 12.56 -0.03
N HIS A 228 -11.57 13.76 0.08
CA HIS A 228 -12.40 14.16 1.21
C HIS A 228 -13.85 13.74 0.98
N PRO A 229 -14.59 13.32 2.03
CA PRO A 229 -16.03 13.21 1.93
C PRO A 229 -16.63 14.59 1.61
N PRO A 230 -17.73 14.67 0.85
CA PRO A 230 -18.38 15.93 0.53
C PRO A 230 -19.07 16.55 1.77
N SER A 231 -18.32 17.23 2.66
CA SER A 231 -18.85 18.09 3.74
C SER A 231 -17.76 18.77 4.58
N PRO A 232 -18.00 19.94 5.23
CA PRO A 232 -18.60 21.19 4.75
C PRO A 232 -17.55 22.04 4.00
N LYS A 233 -17.83 23.33 3.69
CA LYS A 233 -16.94 24.22 2.90
C LYS A 233 -15.48 24.30 3.37
N ASN A 234 -15.20 24.02 4.65
CA ASN A 234 -13.85 24.01 5.25
C ASN A 234 -13.74 22.85 6.28
N PRO A 235 -13.39 21.62 5.89
CA PRO A 235 -13.13 20.55 6.85
C PRO A 235 -11.85 20.87 7.66
N PRO A 236 -11.76 20.48 8.96
CA PRO A 236 -10.52 20.63 9.71
C PRO A 236 -9.41 19.79 9.08
N THR A 237 -8.18 20.30 9.12
CA THR A 237 -7.00 19.53 8.72
C THR A 237 -6.70 18.49 9.78
N THR A 238 -6.71 17.22 9.41
CA THR A 238 -6.49 16.07 10.29
C THR A 238 -5.47 15.13 9.67
N PRO A 239 -4.83 14.22 10.43
CA PRO A 239 -3.96 13.22 9.81
C PRO A 239 -4.67 12.37 8.75
N ALA A 240 -5.97 12.13 8.91
CA ALA A 240 -6.77 11.36 7.94
C ALA A 240 -6.88 12.02 6.56
N ASN A 241 -6.57 13.32 6.45
CA ASN A 241 -6.74 14.08 5.21
C ASN A 241 -5.47 14.85 4.82
N THR A 242 -4.35 14.57 5.50
CA THR A 242 -3.05 15.19 5.27
C THR A 242 -2.13 14.23 4.53
N ILE A 243 -1.31 14.76 3.63
CA ILE A 243 -0.22 14.05 2.96
C ILE A 243 1.07 14.33 3.70
N LEU A 244 1.78 13.28 4.10
CA LEU A 244 3.13 13.41 4.62
C LEU A 244 4.14 13.32 3.48
N ILE A 245 5.06 14.28 3.41
CA ILE A 245 6.04 14.40 2.33
C ILE A 245 7.45 14.07 2.83
N SER A 246 8.11 13.12 2.17
CA SER A 246 9.53 12.83 2.33
C SER A 246 10.26 13.24 1.05
N THR A 247 11.03 14.33 1.13
CA THR A 247 11.86 14.83 0.02
C THR A 247 13.23 14.15 0.00
N ASN A 248 13.94 14.24 -1.12
CA ASN A 248 15.29 13.72 -1.31
C ASN A 248 15.42 12.21 -1.04
N ASP A 249 14.35 11.45 -1.29
CA ASP A 249 14.36 9.99 -1.18
C ASP A 249 15.06 9.38 -2.40
N ALA A 250 16.34 9.03 -2.25
CA ALA A 250 17.15 8.39 -3.29
C ALA A 250 16.67 6.97 -3.68
N THR A 251 15.60 6.45 -3.08
CA THR A 251 14.94 5.21 -3.51
C THR A 251 13.80 5.47 -4.50
N VAL A 252 13.35 6.71 -4.63
CA VAL A 252 12.32 7.13 -5.58
C VAL A 252 12.97 7.51 -6.91
N PRO A 253 12.49 7.01 -8.06
CA PRO A 253 12.98 7.42 -9.36
C PRO A 253 12.69 8.89 -9.68
N SER A 254 13.41 9.42 -10.67
CA SER A 254 13.06 10.70 -11.28
C SER A 254 11.62 10.74 -11.83
N PRO A 255 10.95 11.90 -11.86
CA PRO A 255 9.54 12.04 -12.27
C PRO A 255 9.18 11.41 -13.63
N HIS A 256 10.10 11.41 -14.59
CA HIS A 256 9.86 10.84 -15.93
C HIS A 256 9.77 9.30 -15.93
N HIS A 257 10.19 8.64 -14.86
CA HIS A 257 10.05 7.20 -14.66
C HIS A 257 8.82 6.82 -13.82
N LEU A 258 8.09 7.80 -13.26
CA LEU A 258 6.93 7.56 -12.41
C LEU A 258 5.69 7.25 -13.27
N LYS A 259 5.51 5.96 -13.54
CA LYS A 259 4.48 5.44 -14.42
C LYS A 259 4.01 4.05 -13.99
N ALA A 260 2.74 3.99 -13.60
CA ALA A 260 2.06 2.79 -13.11
C ALA A 260 2.16 1.57 -14.04
N HIS A 261 1.98 1.75 -15.35
CA HIS A 261 2.02 0.65 -16.31
C HIS A 261 2.72 1.03 -17.62
N PRO A 262 3.51 0.14 -18.27
CA PRO A 262 4.15 0.41 -19.56
C PRO A 262 3.20 0.98 -20.64
N PHE A 263 1.97 0.48 -20.69
CA PHE A 263 0.95 0.89 -21.67
C PHE A 263 0.13 2.12 -21.28
N GLN A 264 0.29 2.65 -20.06
CA GLN A 264 -0.38 3.89 -19.70
C GLN A 264 0.17 5.03 -20.58
N GLY A 265 -0.67 5.91 -21.10
CA GLY A 265 -0.19 7.02 -21.94
C GLY A 265 0.46 8.15 -21.15
N THR A 266 0.17 8.21 -19.85
CA THR A 266 0.44 9.34 -18.96
C THR A 266 1.37 8.94 -17.80
N LEU A 267 2.09 9.92 -17.27
CA LEU A 267 2.82 9.78 -16.01
C LEU A 267 1.84 9.76 -14.83
N ASP A 268 2.31 9.23 -13.70
CA ASP A 268 1.57 9.31 -12.46
C ASP A 268 1.36 10.79 -12.09
N PRO A 269 0.18 11.20 -11.59
CA PRO A 269 -0.06 12.59 -11.20
C PRO A 269 0.97 13.13 -10.19
N LEU A 270 1.53 12.24 -9.37
CA LEU A 270 2.64 12.54 -8.45
C LEU A 270 3.85 13.19 -9.16
N ALA A 271 4.17 12.73 -10.38
CA ALA A 271 5.31 13.22 -11.16
C ALA A 271 5.22 14.72 -11.49
N LEU A 272 4.01 15.28 -11.49
CA LEU A 272 3.73 16.68 -11.79
C LEU A 272 3.53 17.53 -10.53
N ALA A 273 3.24 16.90 -9.39
CA ALA A 273 2.89 17.60 -8.16
C ALA A 273 4.07 18.02 -7.30
N LEU A 274 5.15 17.23 -7.29
CA LEU A 274 6.22 17.37 -6.31
C LEU A 274 7.61 17.31 -6.97
N PRO A 275 8.65 17.86 -6.31
CA PRO A 275 10.03 17.78 -6.80
C PRO A 275 10.49 16.32 -7.02
N PRO A 276 11.53 16.09 -7.84
CA PRO A 276 12.16 14.77 -8.00
C PRO A 276 12.51 14.11 -6.66
N HIS A 277 12.54 12.79 -6.64
CA HIS A 277 12.91 12.02 -5.44
C HIS A 277 12.02 12.31 -4.24
N THR A 278 10.71 12.47 -4.47
CA THR A 278 9.74 12.70 -3.38
C THR A 278 8.85 11.48 -3.21
N ARG A 279 8.79 10.97 -1.98
CA ARG A 279 7.81 9.97 -1.56
C ARG A 279 6.75 10.63 -0.71
N ILE A 280 5.48 10.32 -0.97
CA ILE A 280 4.37 10.76 -0.14
C ILE A 280 3.73 9.58 0.59
N PHE A 281 3.12 9.87 1.74
CA PHE A 281 2.37 8.91 2.55
C PHE A 281 1.02 9.51 2.91
N HIS A 282 -0.05 8.75 2.76
CA HIS A 282 -1.39 9.26 3.03
C HIS A 282 -2.41 8.14 3.22
N ARG A 283 -3.64 8.52 3.56
CA ARG A 283 -4.80 7.62 3.54
C ARG A 283 -5.16 7.24 2.11
N ALA A 284 -5.41 5.98 1.86
CA ALA A 284 -5.77 5.43 0.54
C ALA A 284 -7.24 5.74 0.15
N THR A 285 -7.75 6.93 0.47
CA THR A 285 -9.14 7.33 0.17
C THR A 285 -9.34 7.72 -1.30
N GLY A 286 -8.26 7.94 -2.03
CA GLY A 286 -8.26 8.11 -3.49
C GLY A 286 -8.39 6.82 -4.28
N GLY A 287 -8.45 5.67 -3.60
CA GLY A 287 -8.41 4.36 -4.23
C GLY A 287 -6.98 3.91 -4.52
N THR A 288 -6.78 2.60 -4.62
CA THR A 288 -5.49 1.98 -4.92
C THR A 288 -5.73 0.72 -5.75
N LEU A 289 -4.80 0.42 -6.66
CA LEU A 289 -4.88 -0.67 -7.63
C LEU A 289 -3.66 -1.60 -7.52
N CYS A 290 -3.86 -2.86 -7.86
CA CYS A 290 -2.95 -3.99 -7.62
C CYS A 290 -2.69 -4.27 -6.13
N THR A 291 -2.56 -5.56 -5.81
CA THR A 291 -2.37 -6.06 -4.43
C THR A 291 -1.02 -6.72 -4.21
N VAL A 292 -0.01 -6.29 -4.99
CA VAL A 292 1.34 -6.87 -5.04
C VAL A 292 1.97 -6.99 -3.65
N ALA A 293 1.76 -5.99 -2.77
CA ALA A 293 2.00 -6.15 -1.35
C ALA A 293 1.09 -5.28 -0.48
N TYR A 294 0.47 -5.87 0.54
CA TYR A 294 -0.29 -5.13 1.54
C TYR A 294 -0.26 -5.85 2.88
N ALA A 295 -0.10 -5.11 3.97
CA ALA A 295 -0.28 -5.67 5.30
C ALA A 295 -1.69 -5.43 5.82
N VAL A 296 -2.19 -6.38 6.60
CA VAL A 296 -3.47 -6.28 7.28
C VAL A 296 -3.31 -6.53 8.77
N SER A 297 -4.07 -5.79 9.56
CA SER A 297 -4.22 -6.10 10.98
C SER A 297 -5.25 -7.22 11.16
N GLN A 298 -5.30 -7.84 12.34
CA GLN A 298 -6.36 -8.80 12.65
C GLN A 298 -7.76 -8.20 12.47
N ARG A 299 -7.93 -6.92 12.87
CA ARG A 299 -9.17 -6.15 12.66
C ARG A 299 -9.47 -6.02 11.17
N GLY A 300 -8.49 -5.62 10.38
CA GLY A 300 -8.61 -5.48 8.92
C GLY A 300 -8.99 -6.79 8.26
N ALA A 301 -8.28 -7.89 8.57
CA ALA A 301 -8.55 -9.21 8.01
C ALA A 301 -9.98 -9.68 8.25
N ARG A 302 -10.53 -9.48 9.46
CA ARG A 302 -11.93 -9.82 9.78
C ARG A 302 -12.93 -9.00 8.97
N ARG A 303 -12.65 -7.70 8.77
CA ARG A 303 -13.52 -6.79 8.02
C ARG A 303 -13.48 -7.08 6.52
N LEU A 304 -12.30 -7.38 5.99
CA LEU A 304 -12.13 -7.79 4.59
C LEU A 304 -12.79 -9.15 4.33
N LEU A 305 -12.65 -10.14 5.22
CA LEU A 305 -13.39 -11.40 5.10
C LEU A 305 -14.90 -11.19 5.19
N HIS A 306 -15.36 -10.32 6.08
CA HIS A 306 -16.78 -9.99 6.14
C HIS A 306 -17.27 -9.33 4.85
N GLN A 307 -16.50 -8.39 4.29
CA GLN A 307 -16.85 -7.74 3.03
C GLN A 307 -16.80 -8.74 1.86
N PHE A 308 -15.63 -9.30 1.57
CA PHE A 308 -15.34 -10.04 0.36
C PHE A 308 -15.59 -11.55 0.47
N GLY A 309 -15.91 -12.07 1.66
CA GLY A 309 -16.24 -13.48 1.88
C GLY A 309 -17.67 -13.75 2.31
N VAL A 310 -18.40 -12.73 2.79
CA VAL A 310 -19.75 -12.88 3.34
C VAL A 310 -20.75 -11.92 2.69
N LYS A 311 -20.48 -10.61 2.68
CA LYS A 311 -21.38 -9.60 2.09
C LYS A 311 -21.40 -9.70 0.56
N GLY A 312 -20.22 -9.75 -0.04
CA GLY A 312 -20.02 -9.87 -1.48
C GLY A 312 -19.13 -8.79 -2.09
N TRP A 313 -18.86 -8.93 -3.38
CA TRP A 313 -18.01 -8.05 -4.21
C TRP A 313 -18.44 -8.18 -5.66
N ASN A 314 -18.06 -7.23 -6.53
CA ASN A 314 -18.40 -7.33 -7.94
C ASN A 314 -17.35 -6.66 -8.82
N GLY A 315 -16.32 -7.43 -9.18
CA GLY A 315 -15.22 -6.92 -10.00
C GLY A 315 -13.90 -7.63 -9.75
N ILE A 316 -12.81 -6.96 -10.11
CA ILE A 316 -11.44 -7.42 -9.85
C ILE A 316 -11.11 -7.13 -8.38
N PHE A 317 -10.54 -8.10 -7.67
CA PHE A 317 -10.38 -8.05 -6.21
C PHE A 317 -9.62 -6.81 -5.72
N ASP A 318 -8.56 -6.41 -6.41
CA ASP A 318 -7.74 -5.25 -6.08
C ASP A 318 -8.53 -3.93 -6.22
N ALA A 319 -9.25 -3.74 -7.32
CA ALA A 319 -10.12 -2.58 -7.55
C ALA A 319 -11.24 -2.51 -6.50
N GLU A 320 -11.83 -3.65 -6.16
CA GLU A 320 -12.87 -3.75 -5.13
C GLU A 320 -12.31 -3.42 -3.73
N MET A 321 -11.10 -3.87 -3.41
CA MET A 321 -10.42 -3.49 -2.17
C MET A 321 -10.06 -2.00 -2.15
N GLY A 322 -9.68 -1.42 -3.30
CA GLY A 322 -9.40 0.00 -3.47
C GLY A 322 -10.64 0.86 -3.21
N ARG A 323 -11.78 0.48 -3.79
CA ARG A 323 -13.10 1.08 -3.50
C ARG A 323 -13.46 0.97 -2.03
N TRP A 324 -13.23 -0.21 -1.45
CA TRP A 324 -13.49 -0.41 -0.03
C TRP A 324 -12.67 0.56 0.82
N CYS A 325 -11.38 0.70 0.57
CA CYS A 325 -10.52 1.67 1.27
C CYS A 325 -10.95 3.14 1.06
N ALA A 326 -11.52 3.46 -0.10
CA ALA A 326 -12.11 4.77 -0.40
C ALA A 326 -13.45 5.04 0.30
N GLY A 327 -14.01 4.04 0.99
CA GLY A 327 -15.30 4.16 1.66
C GLY A 327 -16.50 3.87 0.74
N GLU A 328 -16.26 3.42 -0.48
CA GLU A 328 -17.33 2.96 -1.39
C GLU A 328 -17.68 1.49 -1.08
N ASP A 329 -18.96 1.17 -1.16
CA ASP A 329 -19.45 -0.21 -1.12
C ASP A 329 -19.54 -0.76 -2.55
N PRO A 330 -19.31 -2.07 -2.75
CA PRO A 330 -19.41 -2.67 -4.09
C PRO A 330 -20.82 -2.52 -4.66
N ASP A 331 -20.91 -2.33 -5.98
CA ASP A 331 -22.19 -2.40 -6.70
C ASP A 331 -22.63 -3.87 -6.79
N MET A 332 -23.60 -4.23 -5.96
CA MET A 332 -24.11 -5.59 -5.87
C MET A 332 -25.15 -5.93 -6.96
N GLY A 333 -25.35 -5.04 -7.94
CA GLY A 333 -26.29 -5.19 -9.04
C GLY A 333 -27.72 -4.75 -8.70
N ALA A 334 -28.59 -4.70 -9.72
CA ALA A 334 -29.95 -4.17 -9.61
C ALA A 334 -30.87 -4.96 -8.66
N ASP A 335 -30.62 -6.26 -8.50
CA ASP A 335 -31.41 -7.16 -7.64
C ASP A 335 -30.95 -7.14 -6.18
N ALA A 336 -29.78 -6.56 -5.90
CA ALA A 336 -29.35 -6.35 -4.53
C ALA A 336 -30.15 -5.20 -3.93
N SER A 337 -30.62 -5.38 -2.69
CA SER A 337 -31.11 -4.23 -1.91
C SER A 337 -30.01 -3.16 -1.95
N PRO A 338 -30.30 -1.93 -2.39
CA PRO A 338 -29.28 -0.91 -2.53
C PRO A 338 -28.51 -0.84 -1.20
N PRO A 339 -27.16 -0.77 -1.21
CA PRO A 339 -26.43 -0.45 0.01
C PRO A 339 -27.10 0.80 0.52
N SER A 340 -27.67 0.76 1.74
CA SER A 340 -28.62 1.75 2.22
C SER A 340 -28.16 3.13 1.78
N GLN A 341 -28.79 3.69 0.73
CA GLN A 341 -28.40 5.01 0.27
C GLN A 341 -28.63 5.87 1.48
N SER A 342 -27.54 6.37 2.04
CA SER A 342 -27.55 7.16 3.26
C SER A 342 -28.07 8.55 2.90
N GLU A 343 -29.30 8.61 2.42
CA GLU A 343 -30.09 9.81 2.31
C GLU A 343 -30.52 10.20 3.73
N GLY A 344 -29.73 11.09 4.33
CA GLY A 344 -30.27 12.27 4.97
C GLY A 344 -31.21 12.12 6.17
N LYS A 345 -31.02 11.15 7.09
CA LYS A 345 -31.68 11.23 8.41
C LYS A 345 -30.73 10.97 9.59
N GLU A 346 -30.68 11.99 10.44
CA GLU A 346 -29.99 12.03 11.73
C GLU A 346 -30.24 10.75 12.56
N GLY A 347 -29.16 10.21 13.14
CA GLY A 347 -29.28 9.28 14.26
C GLY A 347 -29.02 7.78 14.00
N LYS A 348 -28.15 7.38 13.05
CA LYS A 348 -27.71 5.96 12.96
C LYS A 348 -26.20 5.77 13.12
N LYS A 349 -25.87 4.67 13.81
CA LYS A 349 -24.52 4.22 14.21
C LYS A 349 -23.54 4.33 13.03
N LYS A 350 -22.63 5.30 13.10
CA LYS A 350 -21.51 5.46 12.17
C LYS A 350 -20.75 4.14 12.15
N GLY A 351 -20.73 3.43 11.01
CA GLY A 351 -19.89 2.25 10.84
C GLY A 351 -18.43 2.61 11.18
N MET A 352 -17.65 1.65 11.67
CA MET A 352 -16.24 1.91 11.97
C MET A 352 -15.52 2.41 10.71
N GLU A 353 -14.71 3.45 10.84
CA GLU A 353 -13.92 4.00 9.74
C GLU A 353 -13.02 2.93 9.12
N ARG A 354 -12.85 2.98 7.79
CA ARG A 354 -11.92 2.12 7.05
C ARG A 354 -10.59 2.84 6.97
N VAL A 355 -9.57 2.31 7.63
CA VAL A 355 -8.28 2.96 7.80
C VAL A 355 -7.27 2.21 6.93
N CYS A 356 -7.11 2.70 5.70
CA CYS A 356 -6.13 2.21 4.76
C CYS A 356 -5.05 3.27 4.53
N LEU A 357 -3.78 2.89 4.63
CA LEU A 357 -2.63 3.78 4.47
C LEU A 357 -1.78 3.32 3.29
N THR A 358 -1.23 4.25 2.52
CA THR A 358 -0.42 3.94 1.34
C THR A 358 0.77 4.91 1.22
N SER A 359 1.69 4.58 0.32
CA SER A 359 2.83 5.41 -0.07
C SER A 359 2.89 5.56 -1.58
N GLN A 360 3.19 6.75 -2.11
CA GLN A 360 3.46 6.94 -3.53
C GLN A 360 4.85 7.54 -3.76
N PRO A 361 5.70 6.97 -4.65
CA PRO A 361 5.53 5.66 -5.29
C PRO A 361 5.49 4.52 -4.26
N PRO A 362 5.17 3.28 -4.67
CA PRO A 362 5.06 2.17 -3.73
C PRO A 362 6.45 1.74 -3.20
N ILE A 363 6.46 1.01 -2.09
CA ILE A 363 7.69 0.46 -1.46
C ILE A 363 8.04 -0.91 -2.03
N PHE A 364 7.01 -1.70 -2.31
CA PHE A 364 7.08 -2.94 -3.06
C PHE A 364 6.51 -2.72 -4.45
N ALA A 365 7.08 -3.34 -5.47
CA ALA A 365 6.61 -3.14 -6.83
C ALA A 365 6.46 -4.46 -7.58
N HIS A 366 5.69 -4.40 -8.66
CA HIS A 366 5.52 -5.52 -9.55
C HIS A 366 6.80 -5.76 -10.36
N HIS A 367 7.26 -7.00 -10.38
CA HIS A 367 8.36 -7.47 -11.22
C HIS A 367 7.80 -8.18 -12.44
N HIS A 368 8.26 -7.77 -13.61
CA HIS A 368 7.91 -8.38 -14.88
C HIS A 368 9.10 -9.20 -15.40
N PRO A 369 9.03 -10.54 -15.37
CA PRO A 369 10.08 -11.37 -15.93
C PRO A 369 10.05 -11.35 -17.48
N LEU A 370 11.14 -11.77 -18.12
CA LEU A 370 11.19 -11.96 -19.57
C LEU A 370 10.08 -12.92 -20.01
N GLU A 371 9.28 -12.51 -20.99
CA GLU A 371 8.14 -13.29 -21.52
C GLU A 371 7.12 -13.71 -20.43
N GLY A 372 7.09 -12.99 -19.31
CA GLY A 372 6.20 -13.25 -18.20
C GLY A 372 4.75 -12.91 -18.50
N GLU A 373 3.86 -13.91 -18.37
CA GLU A 373 2.42 -13.69 -18.35
C GLU A 373 1.89 -13.62 -16.92
N SER A 374 0.84 -12.80 -16.74
CA SER A 374 0.04 -12.81 -15.52
C SER A 374 -0.95 -13.98 -15.58
N ASP A 375 -0.99 -14.79 -14.52
CA ASP A 375 -2.01 -15.84 -14.35
C ASP A 375 -3.39 -15.25 -13.98
N ILE A 376 -3.47 -13.94 -13.69
CA ILE A 376 -4.69 -13.21 -13.35
C ILE A 376 -5.07 -12.33 -14.55
N GLY A 377 -5.97 -12.84 -15.41
CA GLY A 377 -6.57 -12.02 -16.48
C GLY A 377 -7.43 -10.91 -15.89
N GLY A 378 -7.08 -9.64 -16.15
CA GLY A 378 -7.74 -8.44 -15.62
C GLY A 378 -7.27 -7.17 -16.33
N LEU A 379 -7.89 -6.01 -16.02
CA LEU A 379 -7.50 -4.69 -16.56
C LEU A 379 -6.04 -4.38 -16.17
N GLY A 380 -5.09 -4.66 -17.05
CA GLY A 380 -3.65 -4.46 -16.79
C GLY A 380 -2.81 -5.74 -16.86
N GLY A 381 -3.42 -6.93 -16.95
CA GLY A 381 -2.75 -8.21 -17.22
C GLY A 381 -2.28 -8.37 -18.67
N GLY A 382 -1.78 -7.28 -19.27
CA GLY A 382 -1.19 -7.32 -20.60
C GLY A 382 0.21 -7.92 -20.57
N TYR A 383 0.67 -8.43 -21.72
CA TYR A 383 2.03 -8.92 -21.92
C TYR A 383 3.06 -7.88 -21.48
N ALA A 384 3.70 -8.09 -20.34
CA ALA A 384 4.88 -7.32 -20.00
C ALA A 384 6.03 -7.82 -20.87
N ARG A 385 6.23 -7.17 -22.03
CA ARG A 385 7.27 -7.53 -22.99
C ARG A 385 8.68 -7.11 -22.55
N LYS A 386 8.78 -6.38 -21.44
CA LYS A 386 10.03 -5.81 -20.95
C LYS A 386 10.32 -6.39 -19.57
N PHE A 387 11.55 -6.91 -19.44
CA PHE A 387 12.11 -7.31 -18.16
C PHE A 387 12.38 -6.07 -17.30
N GLU A 388 11.57 -5.86 -16.26
CA GLU A 388 11.72 -4.71 -15.37
C GLU A 388 11.00 -4.89 -14.04
N THR A 389 11.53 -4.24 -13.00
CA THR A 389 10.79 -3.95 -11.76
C THR A 389 10.44 -2.46 -11.73
N LYS A 390 9.15 -2.14 -11.65
CA LYS A 390 8.70 -0.73 -11.64
C LYS A 390 9.16 0.00 -10.38
N TYR A 391 9.41 1.30 -10.50
CA TYR A 391 9.71 2.21 -9.38
C TYR A 391 10.98 1.94 -8.54
N LEU A 392 11.55 0.73 -8.56
CA LEU A 392 12.63 0.36 -7.65
C LEU A 392 13.97 0.61 -8.29
N ARG A 393 14.74 1.56 -7.74
CA ARG A 393 16.07 1.91 -8.27
C ARG A 393 17.07 0.79 -8.09
N LEU A 394 17.15 0.16 -6.92
CA LEU A 394 18.04 -0.96 -6.66
C LEU A 394 17.22 -2.21 -6.35
N SER A 395 16.49 -2.69 -7.34
CA SER A 395 15.66 -3.90 -7.27
C SER A 395 16.49 -5.11 -6.86
N VAL A 396 15.98 -5.88 -5.90
CA VAL A 396 16.62 -7.14 -5.47
C VAL A 396 16.57 -8.16 -6.59
N ARG A 397 15.41 -8.38 -7.25
CA ARG A 397 15.31 -9.36 -8.33
C ARG A 397 16.20 -9.03 -9.53
N MET A 398 16.28 -7.77 -9.94
CA MET A 398 17.12 -7.34 -11.06
C MET A 398 18.61 -7.33 -10.74
N ASN A 399 18.98 -7.28 -9.46
CA ASN A 399 20.36 -7.42 -9.01
C ASN A 399 20.69 -8.82 -8.47
N LEU A 400 19.77 -9.77 -8.53
CA LEU A 400 19.86 -11.03 -7.78
C LEU A 400 21.10 -11.84 -8.15
N GLU A 401 21.43 -11.92 -9.44
CA GLU A 401 22.63 -12.59 -9.91
C GLU A 401 23.90 -11.98 -9.29
N ARG A 402 24.01 -10.65 -9.30
CA ARG A 402 25.17 -9.92 -8.75
C ARG A 402 25.30 -10.14 -7.24
N ILE A 403 24.17 -10.14 -6.54
CA ILE A 403 24.13 -10.37 -5.09
C ILE A 403 24.57 -11.80 -4.75
N VAL A 404 24.08 -12.79 -5.50
CA VAL A 404 24.36 -14.22 -5.24
C VAL A 404 25.78 -14.61 -5.63
N GLN A 405 26.27 -14.13 -6.78
CA GLN A 405 27.61 -14.47 -7.26
C GLN A 405 28.72 -13.69 -6.55
N GLY A 406 28.39 -12.62 -5.82
CA GLY A 406 29.37 -11.79 -5.11
C GLY A 406 30.41 -11.17 -6.05
N VAL A 407 30.01 -10.82 -7.28
CA VAL A 407 30.90 -10.42 -8.38
C VAL A 407 31.90 -9.34 -7.95
N GLU A 408 33.20 -9.59 -8.18
CA GLU A 408 34.30 -8.67 -7.90
C GLU A 408 34.02 -7.30 -8.54
N GLY A 409 33.84 -6.28 -7.70
CA GLY A 409 33.50 -4.91 -8.11
C GLY A 409 32.21 -4.37 -7.50
N GLY A 410 31.30 -5.21 -6.99
CA GLY A 410 30.29 -4.86 -5.97
C GLY A 410 29.26 -3.75 -6.28
N VAL A 411 29.21 -3.18 -7.48
CA VAL A 411 28.26 -2.11 -7.81
C VAL A 411 26.93 -2.70 -8.28
N LEU A 412 25.88 -2.50 -7.48
CA LEU A 412 24.49 -2.79 -7.87
C LEU A 412 24.09 -1.87 -9.03
N VAL A 413 23.28 -2.40 -9.94
CA VAL A 413 22.73 -1.64 -11.06
C VAL A 413 21.51 -0.86 -10.59
N ASP A 414 21.50 0.44 -10.89
CA ASP A 414 20.31 1.28 -10.81
C ASP A 414 19.42 1.05 -12.03
N GLN A 415 18.19 0.56 -11.81
CA GLN A 415 17.19 0.31 -12.86
C GLN A 415 16.55 1.60 -13.38
N TRP A 416 16.58 2.69 -12.62
CA TRP A 416 15.94 3.96 -12.97
C TRP A 416 16.87 5.16 -12.72
N PRO A 417 18.01 5.24 -13.43
CA PRO A 417 18.94 6.34 -13.29
C PRO A 417 18.33 7.66 -13.79
N ASP A 418 18.76 8.78 -13.20
CA ASP A 418 18.18 10.10 -13.46
C ASP A 418 18.52 10.66 -14.85
N VAL A 419 19.65 10.23 -15.43
CA VAL A 419 20.12 10.66 -16.75
C VAL A 419 20.35 9.44 -17.62
N GLY A 420 19.51 9.25 -18.65
CA GLY A 420 19.78 8.53 -19.90
C GLY A 420 20.47 7.16 -19.86
N GLY A 421 20.67 6.56 -18.70
CA GLY A 421 21.30 5.26 -18.54
C GLY A 421 20.38 4.24 -19.18
N GLN A 422 20.93 3.49 -20.15
CA GLN A 422 20.23 2.32 -20.65
C GLN A 422 19.81 1.46 -19.47
N VAL A 423 18.54 1.11 -19.41
CA VAL A 423 18.08 -0.05 -18.62
C VAL A 423 18.83 -1.23 -19.22
N VAL A 424 19.97 -1.59 -18.62
CA VAL A 424 20.73 -2.75 -19.05
C VAL A 424 19.87 -3.96 -18.67
N PRO A 425 19.42 -4.77 -19.65
CA PRO A 425 18.59 -5.93 -19.37
C PRO A 425 19.26 -6.94 -18.43
#